data_AF-A0A845FFA4-F1
#
_entry.id   AF-A0A845FFA4-F1
#
_cell.length_a   1.000
_cell.length_b   1.000
_cell.length_c   1.000
_cell.angle_alpha   90.00
_cell.angle_beta   90.00
_cell.angle_gamma   90.00
#
_symmetry.space_group_name_H-M   'P 1'
#
loop_
_entity.id
_entity.type
_entity.pdbx_description
1 polymer ?
#
loop_
_entity_poly.entity_id
_entity_poly.type
_entity_poly.pdbx_seq_one_letter_code
_entity_poly.pdbx_strand_id
1 'polypeptide(L)'
;MLTINVPELITCDAVITGNLSCPVGTPVEGAEVFFSDFPEDVVFYDPNPAISDANGDFSTTVTVLPGTPLTAIDVTATAEALGIFFETHAGTQVECPEEVCPCKFRIGIQRNRAPAVVKITDNGSSSKLKGNINVSAVQCFTASPMCNPEVDNFNVTFRSRGTTINFIQGRRIEIDCITDKFAMVRGTALATGNLFTGLFEVKIEVTIGPGNIGTWTIMANDNMGHTFSTTFTARMSPITSIGECGVQF
;
A
#
# COMPACT_ATOMS: atom_id res chain seq x y z
N MET A 1 -31.61 29.17 19.16
CA MET A 1 -30.16 29.03 19.25
C MET A 1 -29.80 27.74 18.54
N LEU A 2 -28.85 27.84 17.61
CA LEU A 2 -28.27 26.69 16.94
C LEU A 2 -26.82 26.58 17.42
N THR A 3 -26.43 25.41 17.90
CA THR A 3 -25.05 25.12 18.31
C THR A 3 -24.56 23.88 17.60
N ILE A 4 -23.29 23.90 17.21
CA ILE A 4 -22.58 22.75 16.66
C ILE A 4 -21.31 22.49 17.48
N ASN A 5 -20.93 21.23 17.55
CA ASN A 5 -19.71 20.76 18.15
C ASN A 5 -18.89 20.05 17.07
N VAL A 6 -17.87 20.74 16.58
CA VAL A 6 -16.96 20.26 15.54
C VAL A 6 -15.61 19.94 16.19
N PRO A 7 -15.03 18.76 15.97
CA PRO A 7 -13.68 18.45 16.45
C PRO A 7 -12.65 19.48 15.96
N GLU A 8 -11.61 19.76 16.74
CA GLU A 8 -10.53 20.68 16.33
C GLU A 8 -9.74 20.16 15.11
N LEU A 9 -9.65 18.83 14.98
CA LEU A 9 -9.04 18.12 13.86
C LEU A 9 -9.92 16.93 13.46
N ILE A 10 -10.16 16.78 12.17
CA ILE A 10 -10.88 15.67 11.55
C ILE A 10 -9.89 14.92 10.65
N THR A 11 -9.69 13.63 10.93
CA THR A 11 -8.82 12.75 10.13
C THR A 11 -9.68 11.77 9.35
N CYS A 12 -9.84 12.00 8.05
CA CYS A 12 -10.68 11.28 7.10
C CYS A 12 -12.19 11.29 7.40
N ASP A 13 -12.64 11.05 8.63
CA ASP A 13 -14.04 11.20 9.02
C ASP A 13 -14.18 11.64 10.50
N ALA A 14 -15.34 12.22 10.81
CA ALA A 14 -15.77 12.49 12.18
C ALA A 14 -17.28 12.66 12.27
N VAL A 15 -17.81 12.63 13.50
CA VAL A 15 -19.21 12.98 13.77
C VAL A 15 -19.27 14.41 14.31
N ILE A 16 -20.07 15.25 13.66
CA ILE A 16 -20.47 16.56 14.15
C ILE A 16 -21.81 16.40 14.86
N THR A 17 -21.93 16.94 16.07
CA THR A 17 -23.18 16.98 16.81
C THR A 17 -23.62 18.41 17.03
N GLY A 18 -24.89 18.61 17.35
CA GLY A 18 -25.40 19.93 17.68
C GLY A 18 -26.77 19.87 18.34
N ASN A 19 -27.26 21.06 18.71
CA ASN A 19 -28.56 21.24 19.32
C ASN A 19 -29.27 22.46 18.71
N LEU A 20 -30.56 22.34 18.47
CA LEU A 20 -31.44 23.41 18.03
C LEU A 20 -32.55 23.64 19.06
N SER A 21 -32.61 24.87 19.57
CA SER A 21 -33.62 25.33 20.52
C SER A 21 -34.21 26.68 20.15
N CYS A 22 -35.42 26.98 20.59
CA CYS A 22 -36.02 28.31 20.52
C CYS A 22 -35.28 29.29 21.48
N PRO A 23 -35.41 30.61 21.31
CA PRO A 23 -34.78 31.60 22.20
C PRO A 23 -35.14 31.47 23.69
N VAL A 24 -36.27 30.84 24.01
CA VAL A 24 -36.74 30.59 25.38
C VAL A 24 -36.21 29.26 25.94
N GLY A 25 -35.38 28.54 25.17
CA GLY A 25 -34.71 27.30 25.58
C GLY A 25 -35.46 26.00 25.27
N THR A 26 -36.65 26.07 24.67
CA THR A 26 -37.41 24.88 24.26
C THR A 26 -36.73 24.20 23.05
N PRO A 27 -36.43 22.89 23.09
CA PRO A 27 -35.91 22.17 21.94
C PRO A 27 -36.85 22.18 20.73
N VAL A 28 -36.27 22.05 19.53
CA VAL A 28 -37.02 21.97 18.27
C VAL A 28 -36.82 20.59 17.66
N GLU A 29 -37.89 19.80 17.60
CA GLU A 29 -37.91 18.48 16.95
C GLU A 29 -38.24 18.59 15.46
N GLY A 30 -37.61 17.72 14.65
CA GLY A 30 -37.94 17.53 13.24
C GLY A 30 -37.46 18.65 12.32
N ALA A 31 -36.54 19.51 12.76
CA ALA A 31 -35.97 20.56 11.93
C ALA A 31 -34.84 20.00 11.04
N GLU A 32 -34.78 20.48 9.80
CA GLU A 32 -33.69 20.21 8.87
C GLU A 32 -32.52 21.17 9.13
N VAL A 33 -31.35 20.61 9.38
CA VAL A 33 -30.09 21.34 9.59
C VAL A 33 -29.15 21.06 8.43
N PHE A 34 -28.83 22.09 7.65
CA PHE A 34 -27.97 22.02 6.48
C PHE A 34 -26.53 22.41 6.84
N PHE A 35 -25.56 21.65 6.33
CA PHE A 35 -24.14 21.87 6.53
C PHE A 35 -23.45 22.28 5.22
N SER A 36 -22.50 23.21 5.31
CA SER A 36 -21.60 23.62 4.23
C SER A 36 -20.24 24.02 4.81
N ASP A 37 -19.22 24.13 3.97
CA ASP A 37 -17.86 24.48 4.37
C ASP A 37 -17.19 25.47 3.41
N PHE A 38 -16.21 26.19 3.93
CA PHE A 38 -15.29 27.01 3.14
C PHE A 38 -13.84 26.71 3.53
N PRO A 39 -12.92 26.43 2.58
CA PRO A 39 -13.16 26.25 1.13
C PRO A 39 -14.10 25.08 0.80
N GLU A 40 -14.92 25.25 -0.24
CA GLU A 40 -15.87 24.22 -0.72
C GLU A 40 -15.15 22.99 -1.31
N ASP A 41 -15.89 21.88 -1.45
CA ASP A 41 -15.46 20.62 -2.07
C ASP A 41 -14.32 19.88 -1.34
N VAL A 42 -14.07 20.16 -0.05
CA VAL A 42 -13.06 19.44 0.75
C VAL A 42 -13.67 18.28 1.54
N VAL A 43 -14.93 18.43 1.97
CA VAL A 43 -15.64 17.45 2.77
C VAL A 43 -17.05 17.17 2.25
N PHE A 44 -17.62 16.05 2.68
CA PHE A 44 -19.01 15.66 2.43
C PHE A 44 -19.71 15.38 3.77
N TYR A 45 -21.00 15.71 3.86
CA TYR A 45 -21.81 15.52 5.07
C TYR A 45 -22.92 14.51 4.82
N ASP A 46 -23.05 13.51 5.71
CA ASP A 46 -24.11 12.50 5.67
C ASP A 46 -24.67 12.19 7.07
N PRO A 47 -25.95 12.49 7.35
CA PRO A 47 -26.93 13.11 6.44
C PRO A 47 -26.73 14.64 6.29
N ASN A 48 -27.14 15.18 5.14
CA ASN A 48 -27.27 16.62 4.90
C ASN A 48 -28.54 16.88 4.06
N PRO A 49 -29.67 17.33 4.66
CA PRO A 49 -29.77 17.85 6.02
C PRO A 49 -29.79 16.76 7.11
N ALA A 50 -29.27 17.10 8.29
CA ALA A 50 -29.51 16.33 9.52
C ALA A 50 -30.84 16.73 10.16
N ILE A 51 -31.54 15.77 10.78
CA ILE A 51 -32.85 16.01 11.40
C ILE A 51 -32.71 16.04 12.92
N SER A 52 -33.23 17.09 13.56
CA SER A 52 -33.24 17.18 15.02
C SER A 52 -34.27 16.24 15.68
N ASP A 53 -33.91 15.66 16.82
CA ASP A 53 -34.77 14.78 17.60
C ASP A 53 -35.66 15.54 18.61
N ALA A 54 -36.38 14.81 19.46
CA ALA A 54 -37.27 15.40 20.48
C ALA A 54 -36.55 16.28 21.53
N ASN A 55 -35.22 16.14 21.68
CA ASN A 55 -34.37 16.98 22.53
C ASN A 55 -33.71 18.11 21.75
N GLY A 56 -34.01 18.25 20.45
CA GLY A 56 -33.41 19.21 19.54
C GLY A 56 -32.00 18.81 19.11
N ASP A 57 -31.54 17.61 19.45
CA ASP A 57 -30.20 17.13 19.13
C ASP A 57 -30.18 16.60 17.70
N PHE A 58 -29.07 16.86 17.00
CA PHE A 58 -28.83 16.33 15.65
C PHE A 58 -27.38 15.91 15.50
N SER A 59 -27.11 15.07 14.50
CA SER A 59 -25.75 14.69 14.13
C SER A 59 -25.62 14.48 12.63
N THR A 60 -24.41 14.72 12.12
CA THR A 60 -24.00 14.38 10.76
C THR A 60 -22.58 13.82 10.78
N THR A 61 -22.28 12.93 9.85
CA THR A 61 -20.92 12.45 9.62
C THR A 61 -20.27 13.34 8.57
N VAL A 62 -19.14 13.94 8.90
CA VAL A 62 -18.30 14.66 7.95
C VAL A 62 -17.21 13.71 7.45
N THR A 63 -17.05 13.62 6.13
CA THR A 63 -16.04 12.78 5.47
C THR A 63 -15.14 13.66 4.61
N VAL A 64 -13.83 13.61 4.83
CA VAL A 64 -12.81 14.36 4.11
C VAL A 64 -12.39 13.58 2.86
N LEU A 65 -12.21 14.26 1.73
CA LEU A 65 -11.76 13.59 0.50
C LEU A 65 -10.37 12.95 0.69
N PRO A 66 -10.16 11.70 0.20
CA PRO A 66 -8.83 11.07 0.25
C PRO A 66 -7.76 11.89 -0.46
N GLY A 67 -6.56 11.90 0.09
CA GLY A 67 -5.43 12.70 -0.39
C GLY A 67 -5.47 14.17 0.00
N THR A 68 -6.45 14.61 0.79
CA THR A 68 -6.53 15.98 1.29
C THR A 68 -5.38 16.26 2.26
N PRO A 69 -4.46 17.20 1.95
CA PRO A 69 -3.44 17.64 2.91
C PRO A 69 -4.10 18.43 4.04
N LEU A 70 -3.37 18.62 5.15
CA LEU A 70 -3.85 19.41 6.29
C LEU A 70 -4.33 20.81 5.84
N THR A 71 -5.64 21.02 5.96
CA THR A 71 -6.35 22.19 5.46
C THR A 71 -7.26 22.73 6.56
N ALA A 72 -7.30 24.05 6.76
CA ALA A 72 -8.25 24.68 7.67
C ALA A 72 -9.55 24.96 6.92
N ILE A 73 -10.70 24.59 7.51
CA ILE A 73 -12.03 24.86 6.97
C ILE A 73 -12.91 25.55 8.02
N ASP A 74 -13.92 26.29 7.57
CA ASP A 74 -14.99 26.84 8.41
C ASP A 74 -16.31 26.12 8.09
N VAL A 75 -16.83 25.37 9.07
CA VAL A 75 -18.09 24.62 8.93
C VAL A 75 -19.25 25.52 9.31
N THR A 76 -20.18 25.72 8.39
CA THR A 76 -21.42 26.47 8.60
C THR A 76 -22.59 25.50 8.75
N ALA A 77 -23.42 25.72 9.77
CA ALA A 77 -24.69 25.03 9.94
C ALA A 77 -25.85 26.03 9.93
N THR A 78 -26.90 25.70 9.17
CA THR A 78 -28.10 26.54 9.03
C THR A 78 -29.36 25.72 9.25
N ALA A 79 -30.40 26.35 9.80
CA ALA A 79 -31.70 25.72 9.99
C ALA A 79 -32.82 26.76 9.92
N GLU A 80 -33.98 26.37 9.41
CA GLU A 80 -35.20 27.16 9.50
C GLU A 80 -36.25 26.38 10.31
N ALA A 81 -36.73 26.98 11.40
CA ALA A 81 -37.78 26.39 12.21
C ALA A 81 -38.75 27.45 12.70
N LEU A 82 -40.05 27.16 12.58
CA LEU A 82 -41.13 28.07 13.00
C LEU A 82 -41.04 29.48 12.38
N GLY A 83 -40.48 29.58 11.16
CA GLY A 83 -40.26 30.85 10.45
C GLY A 83 -39.09 31.68 10.97
N ILE A 84 -38.21 31.10 11.80
CA ILE A 84 -36.98 31.72 12.29
C ILE A 84 -35.79 31.02 11.63
N PHE A 85 -34.89 31.82 11.07
CA PHE A 85 -33.61 31.35 10.52
C PHE A 85 -32.54 31.33 11.61
N PHE A 86 -31.78 30.24 11.67
CA PHE A 86 -30.65 30.05 12.57
C PHE A 86 -29.39 29.75 11.76
N GLU A 87 -28.27 30.28 12.22
CA GLU A 87 -26.96 30.10 11.59
C GLU A 87 -25.89 30.07 12.68
N THR A 88 -24.90 29.21 12.50
CA THR A 88 -23.69 29.14 13.32
C THR A 88 -22.52 28.61 12.50
N HIS A 89 -21.30 28.92 12.93
CA HIS A 89 -20.08 28.44 12.28
C HIS A 89 -19.05 27.96 13.31
N ALA A 90 -18.18 27.06 12.87
CA ALA A 90 -17.06 26.55 13.67
C ALA A 90 -15.87 26.24 12.77
N GLY A 91 -14.70 26.79 13.12
CA GLY A 91 -13.44 26.49 12.47
C GLY A 91 -12.87 25.13 12.90
N THR A 92 -12.31 24.38 11.96
CA THR A 92 -11.64 23.10 12.20
C THR A 92 -10.48 22.90 11.22
N GLN A 93 -9.65 21.89 11.46
CA GLN A 93 -8.67 21.39 10.51
C GLN A 93 -9.11 20.01 10.01
N VAL A 94 -8.91 19.76 8.72
CA VAL A 94 -9.19 18.49 8.07
C VAL A 94 -7.92 17.96 7.40
N GLU A 95 -7.73 16.65 7.47
CA GLU A 95 -6.78 15.95 6.62
C GLU A 95 -7.30 14.57 6.29
N CYS A 96 -6.97 14.07 5.11
CA CYS A 96 -7.05 12.65 4.84
C CYS A 96 -5.84 12.30 3.96
N PRO A 97 -4.66 12.09 4.58
CA PRO A 97 -3.46 11.75 3.85
C PRO A 97 -3.70 10.55 2.93
N GLU A 98 -3.09 10.55 1.74
CA GLU A 98 -3.07 9.33 0.94
C GLU A 98 -2.41 8.22 1.76
N GLU A 99 -3.04 7.04 1.80
CA GLU A 99 -2.38 5.86 2.35
C GLU A 99 -1.17 5.53 1.46
N VAL A 100 0.02 5.97 1.86
CA VAL A 100 1.27 5.54 1.24
C VAL A 100 1.47 4.08 1.62
N CYS A 101 0.97 3.17 0.79
CA CYS A 101 1.10 1.76 1.05
C CYS A 101 2.54 1.32 0.81
N PRO A 102 3.29 0.90 1.85
CA PRO A 102 4.63 0.37 1.63
C PRO A 102 4.51 -0.91 0.80
N CYS A 103 5.27 -1.01 -0.28
CA CYS A 103 5.36 -2.21 -1.12
C CYS A 103 5.58 -3.47 -0.27
N LYS A 104 4.60 -4.38 -0.26
CA LYS A 104 4.69 -5.68 0.39
C LYS A 104 4.54 -6.77 -0.65
N PHE A 105 5.41 -7.77 -0.58
CA PHE A 105 5.28 -8.92 -1.46
C PHE A 105 5.86 -10.17 -0.84
N ARG A 106 5.25 -11.29 -1.19
CA ARG A 106 5.85 -12.61 -1.10
C ARG A 106 5.82 -13.16 -2.51
N ILE A 107 6.97 -13.35 -3.13
CA ILE A 107 7.05 -13.89 -4.49
C ILE A 107 7.81 -15.21 -4.48
N GLY A 108 7.34 -16.15 -5.29
CA GLY A 108 8.03 -17.41 -5.50
C GLY A 108 7.46 -18.18 -6.68
N ILE A 109 8.17 -19.24 -7.06
CA ILE A 109 7.78 -20.09 -8.18
C ILE A 109 6.98 -21.30 -7.66
N GLN A 110 5.90 -21.66 -8.35
CA GLN A 110 5.13 -22.86 -8.02
C GLN A 110 6.03 -24.11 -8.04
N ARG A 111 5.93 -24.95 -7.00
CA ARG A 111 6.79 -26.14 -6.81
C ARG A 111 8.29 -25.82 -6.70
N ASN A 112 8.65 -24.56 -6.44
CA ASN A 112 10.03 -24.10 -6.28
C ASN A 112 10.93 -24.45 -7.48
N ARG A 113 10.36 -24.46 -8.70
CA ARG A 113 11.08 -24.92 -9.89
C ARG A 113 10.43 -24.45 -11.20
N ALA A 114 11.22 -23.81 -12.06
CA ALA A 114 10.87 -23.51 -13.45
C ALA A 114 12.03 -23.81 -14.41
N PRO A 115 11.77 -24.19 -15.67
CA PRO A 115 12.81 -24.27 -16.68
C PRO A 115 13.30 -22.86 -17.05
N ALA A 116 14.62 -22.69 -17.14
CA ALA A 116 15.22 -21.42 -17.55
C ALA A 116 16.47 -21.64 -18.40
N VAL A 117 16.77 -20.65 -19.24
CA VAL A 117 18.05 -20.53 -19.94
C VAL A 117 18.75 -19.30 -19.37
N VAL A 118 19.90 -19.52 -18.76
CA VAL A 118 20.69 -18.45 -18.15
C VAL A 118 21.85 -18.11 -19.07
N LYS A 119 22.11 -16.82 -19.26
CA LYS A 119 23.35 -16.32 -19.85
C LYS A 119 24.30 -16.03 -18.71
N ILE A 120 25.50 -16.58 -18.81
CA ILE A 120 26.58 -16.32 -17.87
C ILE A 120 27.75 -15.67 -18.61
N THR A 121 28.46 -14.81 -17.90
CA THR A 121 29.78 -14.32 -18.31
C THR A 121 30.74 -14.59 -17.17
N ASP A 122 31.90 -15.13 -17.49
CA ASP A 122 33.01 -15.36 -16.57
C ASP A 122 34.26 -14.77 -17.21
N ASN A 123 34.75 -13.67 -16.65
CA ASN A 123 35.95 -12.96 -17.13
C ASN A 123 35.94 -12.71 -18.66
N GLY A 124 34.79 -12.23 -19.16
CA GLY A 124 34.59 -11.92 -20.59
C GLY A 124 34.16 -13.10 -21.47
N SER A 125 34.27 -14.35 -20.99
CA SER A 125 33.77 -15.53 -21.71
C SER A 125 32.28 -15.73 -21.43
N SER A 126 31.44 -15.66 -22.46
CA SER A 126 29.99 -15.83 -22.31
C SER A 126 29.52 -17.22 -22.76
N SER A 127 28.61 -17.82 -21.99
CA SER A 127 27.95 -19.07 -22.35
C SER A 127 26.50 -19.09 -21.90
N LYS A 128 25.74 -20.09 -22.37
CA LYS A 128 24.35 -20.30 -22.00
C LYS A 128 24.18 -21.67 -21.36
N LEU A 129 23.49 -21.73 -20.23
CA LEU A 129 23.15 -22.98 -19.57
C LEU A 129 21.62 -23.14 -19.54
N LYS A 130 21.13 -24.32 -19.93
CA LYS A 130 19.72 -24.68 -19.81
C LYS A 130 19.53 -25.53 -18.55
N GLY A 131 18.65 -25.12 -17.67
CA GLY A 131 18.50 -25.77 -16.36
C GLY A 131 17.17 -25.48 -15.70
N ASN A 132 17.13 -25.68 -14.38
CA ASN A 132 16.00 -25.34 -13.55
C ASN A 132 16.38 -24.21 -12.60
N ILE A 133 15.48 -23.26 -12.43
CA ILE A 133 15.62 -22.12 -11.53
C ILE A 133 14.55 -22.15 -10.45
N ASN A 134 14.93 -21.70 -9.25
CA ASN A 134 14.01 -21.33 -8.19
C ASN A 134 14.31 -19.91 -7.73
N VAL A 135 13.26 -19.16 -7.43
CA VAL A 135 13.34 -17.78 -6.95
C VAL A 135 12.36 -17.65 -5.80
N SER A 136 12.78 -16.98 -4.75
CA SER A 136 11.90 -16.54 -3.66
C SER A 136 12.36 -15.20 -3.12
N ALA A 137 11.45 -14.28 -2.86
CA ALA A 137 11.73 -13.05 -2.12
C ALA A 137 10.50 -12.68 -1.26
N VAL A 138 10.74 -12.13 -0.07
CA VAL A 138 9.68 -11.88 0.94
C VAL A 138 9.88 -10.53 1.64
N GLN A 139 9.05 -9.54 1.35
CA GLN A 139 9.02 -8.23 2.02
C GLN A 139 7.76 -8.10 2.88
N CYS A 140 7.93 -7.90 4.19
CA CYS A 140 6.84 -7.49 5.10
C CYS A 140 7.22 -6.26 5.94
N PHE A 141 6.22 -5.59 6.52
CA PHE A 141 6.36 -4.27 7.15
C PHE A 141 6.31 -4.28 8.70
N THR A 142 6.00 -5.42 9.34
CA THR A 142 5.99 -5.54 10.80
C THR A 142 6.47 -6.92 11.24
N ALA A 143 7.00 -6.99 12.48
CA ALA A 143 7.42 -8.20 13.16
C ALA A 143 6.22 -9.12 13.47
N SER A 144 5.63 -9.69 12.42
CA SER A 144 4.79 -10.88 12.53
C SER A 144 5.69 -12.07 12.91
N PRO A 145 5.20 -13.08 13.65
CA PRO A 145 5.97 -14.28 13.98
C PRO A 145 6.61 -15.00 12.76
N MET A 146 6.11 -14.72 11.55
CA MET A 146 6.61 -15.27 10.28
C MET A 146 7.48 -14.31 9.46
N CYS A 147 7.75 -13.09 9.94
CA CYS A 147 8.56 -12.11 9.23
C CYS A 147 9.62 -11.51 10.14
N ASN A 148 10.89 -11.80 9.85
CA ASN A 148 12.01 -11.23 10.57
C ASN A 148 12.81 -10.35 9.59
N PRO A 149 12.75 -9.01 9.71
CA PRO A 149 13.48 -8.09 8.83
C PRO A 149 15.01 -8.28 8.85
N GLU A 150 15.58 -8.96 9.85
CA GLU A 150 17.00 -9.37 9.88
C GLU A 150 17.29 -10.64 9.06
N VAL A 151 16.25 -11.42 8.70
CA VAL A 151 16.29 -12.71 7.98
C VAL A 151 15.64 -12.61 6.60
N ASP A 152 15.04 -11.46 6.29
CA ASP A 152 14.31 -11.19 5.07
C ASP A 152 15.24 -11.16 3.87
N ASN A 153 15.37 -12.33 3.26
CA ASN A 153 16.29 -12.62 2.18
C ASN A 153 15.53 -12.85 0.87
N PHE A 154 16.18 -12.53 -0.25
CA PHE A 154 15.83 -13.17 -1.51
C PHE A 154 16.83 -14.30 -1.77
N ASN A 155 16.37 -15.32 -2.49
CA ASN A 155 17.19 -16.43 -2.92
C ASN A 155 16.92 -16.72 -4.39
N VAL A 156 17.99 -16.94 -5.15
CA VAL A 156 17.93 -17.43 -6.53
C VAL A 156 18.83 -18.65 -6.60
N THR A 157 18.29 -19.78 -7.03
CA THR A 157 19.08 -21.01 -7.23
C THR A 157 18.87 -21.54 -8.62
N PHE A 158 19.96 -21.85 -9.31
CA PHE A 158 19.96 -22.40 -10.66
C PHE A 158 20.79 -23.69 -10.69
N ARG A 159 20.26 -24.72 -11.36
CA ARG A 159 20.92 -26.01 -11.54
C ARG A 159 20.86 -26.48 -12.98
N SER A 160 22.00 -26.83 -13.56
CA SER A 160 22.12 -27.38 -14.91
C SER A 160 23.25 -28.41 -14.99
N ARG A 161 22.92 -29.69 -15.28
CA ARG A 161 23.90 -30.76 -15.59
C ARG A 161 25.19 -30.74 -14.75
N GLY A 162 25.06 -30.65 -13.42
CA GLY A 162 26.20 -30.63 -12.49
C GLY A 162 26.71 -29.23 -12.12
N THR A 163 26.34 -28.18 -12.86
CA THR A 163 26.55 -26.78 -12.48
C THR A 163 25.47 -26.30 -11.53
N THR A 164 25.88 -25.62 -10.46
CA THR A 164 25.03 -24.97 -9.47
C THR A 164 25.47 -23.52 -9.28
N ILE A 165 24.49 -22.62 -9.32
CA ILE A 165 24.68 -21.18 -9.06
C ILE A 165 23.60 -20.78 -8.07
N ASN A 166 23.99 -20.32 -6.88
CA ASN A 166 23.05 -19.88 -5.86
C ASN A 166 23.42 -18.47 -5.42
N PHE A 167 22.46 -17.56 -5.45
CA PHE A 167 22.53 -16.27 -4.79
C PHE A 167 21.68 -16.38 -3.52
N ILE A 168 22.34 -16.45 -2.37
CA ILE A 168 21.70 -16.69 -1.06
C ILE A 168 22.03 -15.56 -0.10
N GLN A 169 21.28 -15.48 1.01
CA GLN A 169 21.44 -14.41 2.01
C GLN A 169 21.31 -13.02 1.38
N GLY A 170 20.37 -12.88 0.43
CA GLY A 170 20.17 -11.65 -0.32
C GLY A 170 19.66 -10.51 0.55
N ARG A 171 20.50 -9.50 0.79
CA ARG A 171 20.15 -8.25 1.49
C ARG A 171 19.64 -7.21 0.52
N ARG A 172 18.50 -6.60 0.80
CA ARG A 172 17.84 -5.65 -0.10
C ARG A 172 18.47 -4.26 0.03
N ILE A 173 18.50 -3.56 -1.09
CA ILE A 173 18.87 -2.14 -1.19
C ILE A 173 17.62 -1.34 -1.62
N GLU A 174 16.82 -1.91 -2.50
CA GLU A 174 15.72 -1.23 -3.15
C GLU A 174 14.60 -2.23 -3.47
N ILE A 175 13.36 -1.81 -3.26
CA ILE A 175 12.16 -2.58 -3.56
C ILE A 175 11.17 -1.67 -4.28
N ASP A 176 10.38 -2.25 -5.16
CA ASP A 176 9.30 -1.55 -5.82
C ASP A 176 8.15 -2.52 -6.10
N CYS A 177 6.93 -2.02 -6.03
CA CYS A 177 5.72 -2.74 -6.36
C CYS A 177 4.82 -1.80 -7.13
N ILE A 178 4.19 -2.29 -8.19
CA ILE A 178 3.15 -1.53 -8.88
C ILE A 178 1.91 -2.41 -8.87
N THR A 179 0.87 -1.97 -8.16
CA THR A 179 -0.39 -2.70 -8.02
C THR A 179 -0.16 -4.12 -7.47
N ASP A 180 -1.02 -5.08 -7.83
CA ASP A 180 -0.91 -6.51 -7.49
C ASP A 180 -0.10 -7.32 -8.52
N LYS A 181 0.50 -6.67 -9.53
CA LYS A 181 1.06 -7.35 -10.70
C LYS A 181 2.56 -7.25 -10.86
N PHE A 182 3.23 -6.30 -10.21
CA PHE A 182 4.66 -6.10 -10.39
C PHE A 182 5.38 -6.04 -9.06
N ALA A 183 6.52 -6.72 -8.99
CA ALA A 183 7.46 -6.58 -7.88
C ALA A 183 8.90 -6.55 -8.41
N MET A 184 9.69 -5.65 -7.85
CA MET A 184 11.13 -5.55 -8.03
C MET A 184 11.84 -5.69 -6.69
N VAL A 185 12.93 -6.45 -6.70
CA VAL A 185 13.89 -6.52 -5.60
C VAL A 185 15.27 -6.29 -6.16
N ARG A 186 15.98 -5.31 -5.62
CA ARG A 186 17.41 -5.11 -5.87
C ARG A 186 18.17 -5.15 -4.56
N GLY A 187 19.32 -5.81 -4.57
CA GLY A 187 20.11 -6.00 -3.36
C GLY A 187 21.43 -6.71 -3.61
N THR A 188 22.11 -7.10 -2.55
CA THR A 188 23.36 -7.87 -2.61
C THR A 188 23.12 -9.29 -2.11
N ALA A 189 23.68 -10.31 -2.74
CA ALA A 189 23.63 -11.69 -2.28
C ALA A 189 25.00 -12.35 -2.35
N LEU A 190 25.20 -13.36 -1.50
CA LEU A 190 26.37 -14.22 -1.57
C LEU A 190 26.16 -15.28 -2.65
N ALA A 191 26.97 -15.23 -3.69
CA ALA A 191 27.08 -16.30 -4.67
C ALA A 191 27.79 -17.51 -4.07
N THR A 192 27.19 -18.68 -4.21
CA THR A 192 27.74 -19.98 -3.83
C THR A 192 27.42 -21.01 -4.89
N GLY A 193 28.25 -22.04 -5.03
CA GLY A 193 28.12 -23.07 -6.05
C GLY A 193 29.47 -23.45 -6.62
N ASN A 194 29.47 -24.04 -7.81
CA ASN A 194 30.71 -24.44 -8.48
C ASN A 194 31.14 -23.50 -9.61
N LEU A 195 30.34 -22.50 -9.97
CA LEU A 195 30.68 -21.52 -11.01
C LEU A 195 31.03 -20.14 -10.43
N PHE A 196 30.23 -19.63 -9.51
CA PHE A 196 30.43 -18.30 -8.91
C PHE A 196 30.57 -18.40 -7.40
N THR A 197 31.42 -17.53 -6.85
CA THR A 197 31.66 -17.34 -5.43
C THR A 197 31.88 -15.86 -5.15
N GLY A 198 31.35 -15.34 -4.05
CA GLY A 198 31.58 -13.94 -3.65
C GLY A 198 30.29 -13.11 -3.62
N LEU A 199 30.42 -11.79 -3.47
CA LEU A 199 29.28 -10.89 -3.36
C LEU A 199 28.81 -10.45 -4.75
N PHE A 200 27.52 -10.54 -5.01
CA PHE A 200 26.90 -10.06 -6.24
C PHE A 200 25.81 -9.05 -5.91
N GLU A 201 25.72 -7.99 -6.71
CA GLU A 201 24.50 -7.21 -6.83
C GLU A 201 23.50 -8.01 -7.66
N VAL A 202 22.27 -8.16 -7.17
CA VAL A 202 21.21 -8.94 -7.78
C VAL A 202 19.96 -8.08 -7.91
N LYS A 203 19.37 -8.10 -9.11
CA LYS A 203 18.06 -7.52 -9.41
C LYS A 203 17.11 -8.64 -9.85
N ILE A 204 15.93 -8.68 -9.25
CA ILE A 204 14.83 -9.60 -9.55
C ILE A 204 13.62 -8.74 -9.89
N GLU A 205 13.02 -8.96 -11.05
CA GLU A 205 11.77 -8.35 -11.45
C GLU A 205 10.78 -9.47 -11.79
N VAL A 206 9.53 -9.28 -11.43
CA VAL A 206 8.45 -10.14 -11.86
C VAL A 206 7.21 -9.34 -12.22
N THR A 207 6.62 -9.65 -13.38
CA THR A 207 5.31 -9.17 -13.80
C THR A 207 4.34 -10.35 -13.89
N ILE A 208 3.25 -10.31 -13.13
CA ILE A 208 2.21 -11.34 -13.08
C ILE A 208 1.19 -11.07 -14.20
N GLY A 209 1.14 -11.98 -15.17
CA GLY A 209 0.16 -12.01 -16.23
C GLY A 209 -1.05 -12.91 -15.94
N PRO A 210 -1.95 -13.08 -16.92
CA PRO A 210 -3.13 -13.94 -16.81
C PRO A 210 -2.81 -15.37 -16.38
N GLY A 211 -3.70 -15.99 -15.60
CA GLY A 211 -3.52 -17.36 -15.12
C GLY A 211 -2.45 -17.53 -14.04
N ASN A 212 -2.04 -16.43 -13.39
CA ASN A 212 -1.02 -16.37 -12.36
C ASN A 212 0.36 -16.83 -12.87
N ILE A 213 0.71 -16.38 -14.07
CA ILE A 213 1.99 -16.68 -14.73
C ILE A 213 2.87 -15.44 -14.64
N GLY A 214 3.96 -15.53 -13.88
CA GLY A 214 4.96 -14.48 -13.78
C GLY A 214 5.94 -14.54 -14.95
N THR A 215 6.25 -13.37 -15.51
CA THR A 215 7.42 -13.15 -16.35
C THR A 215 8.52 -12.60 -15.45
N TRP A 216 9.59 -13.38 -15.28
CA TRP A 216 10.68 -13.10 -14.36
C TRP A 216 11.90 -12.63 -15.13
N THR A 217 12.54 -11.57 -14.67
CA THR A 217 13.86 -11.13 -15.13
C THR A 217 14.80 -11.11 -13.93
N ILE A 218 15.95 -11.77 -14.06
CA ILE A 218 16.97 -11.79 -13.01
C ILE A 218 18.29 -11.38 -13.62
N MET A 219 18.98 -10.48 -12.94
CA MET A 219 20.33 -10.02 -13.28
C MET A 219 21.18 -10.09 -12.03
N ALA A 220 22.40 -10.59 -12.14
CA ALA A 220 23.40 -10.49 -11.10
C ALA A 220 24.77 -10.15 -11.68
N ASN A 221 25.52 -9.30 -10.97
CA ASN A 221 26.84 -8.83 -11.35
C ASN A 221 27.70 -8.57 -10.10
N ASP A 222 28.97 -8.94 -10.14
CA ASP A 222 29.93 -8.68 -9.05
C ASP A 222 30.87 -7.49 -9.33
N ASN A 223 30.72 -6.82 -10.48
CA ASN A 223 31.60 -5.76 -10.97
C ASN A 223 33.06 -6.20 -11.19
N MET A 224 33.35 -7.50 -11.18
CA MET A 224 34.66 -8.10 -11.44
C MET A 224 34.69 -8.89 -12.75
N GLY A 225 33.64 -8.78 -13.57
CA GLY A 225 33.55 -9.43 -14.88
C GLY A 225 32.70 -10.70 -14.88
N HIS A 226 32.06 -11.05 -13.76
CA HIS A 226 31.14 -12.16 -13.67
C HIS A 226 29.69 -11.67 -13.71
N THR A 227 28.89 -12.24 -14.62
CA THR A 227 27.46 -11.89 -14.73
C THR A 227 26.59 -13.12 -14.88
N PHE A 228 25.37 -13.01 -14.37
CA PHE A 228 24.28 -13.95 -14.55
C PHE A 228 23.06 -13.17 -15.03
N SER A 229 22.40 -13.63 -16.09
CA SER A 229 21.11 -13.06 -16.48
C SER A 229 20.17 -14.08 -17.08
N THR A 230 18.87 -13.91 -16.82
CA THR A 230 17.84 -14.76 -17.40
C THR A 230 16.49 -14.05 -17.43
N THR A 231 15.69 -14.42 -18.42
CA THR A 231 14.26 -14.12 -18.46
C THR A 231 13.52 -15.42 -18.72
N PHE A 232 12.49 -15.70 -17.91
CA PHE A 232 11.70 -16.92 -18.02
C PHE A 232 10.27 -16.69 -17.53
N THR A 233 9.36 -17.58 -17.90
CA THR A 233 7.99 -17.58 -17.38
C THR A 233 7.79 -18.75 -16.44
N ALA A 234 7.05 -18.51 -15.37
CA ALA A 234 6.72 -19.54 -14.41
C ALA A 234 5.39 -19.24 -13.73
N ARG A 235 4.64 -20.28 -13.37
CA ARG A 235 3.47 -20.10 -12.53
C ARG A 235 3.92 -19.64 -11.15
N MET A 236 3.25 -18.62 -10.62
CA MET A 236 3.56 -18.11 -9.29
C MET A 236 3.19 -19.15 -8.22
N SER A 237 3.90 -19.15 -7.11
CA SER A 237 3.57 -19.96 -5.94
C SER A 237 2.18 -19.58 -5.41
N PRO A 238 1.37 -20.50 -4.85
CA PRO A 238 0.05 -20.16 -4.29
C PRO A 238 0.10 -19.15 -3.14
N ILE A 239 1.23 -19.09 -2.44
CA ILE A 239 1.53 -18.12 -1.38
C ILE A 239 2.03 -16.78 -1.95
N THR A 240 2.07 -16.62 -3.27
CA THR A 240 2.48 -15.37 -3.89
C THR A 240 1.43 -14.32 -3.64
N SER A 241 1.87 -13.17 -3.15
CA SER A 241 1.04 -11.99 -3.07
C SER A 241 1.92 -10.77 -3.29
N ILE A 242 1.40 -9.82 -4.07
CA ILE A 242 1.94 -8.47 -4.22
C ILE A 242 0.77 -7.59 -3.76
N GLY A 243 1.00 -6.76 -2.76
CA GLY A 243 -0.07 -6.03 -2.11
C GLY A 243 0.33 -4.61 -1.77
N GLU A 244 -0.60 -3.72 -2.09
CA GLU A 244 -0.82 -2.47 -1.36
C GLU A 244 -1.88 -2.72 -0.27
N CYS A 245 -2.16 -1.74 0.58
CA CYS A 245 -2.77 -1.86 1.92
C CYS A 245 -3.92 -2.90 2.03
N GLY A 246 -3.82 -3.81 3.02
CA GLY A 246 -4.85 -4.82 3.33
C GLY A 246 -4.40 -6.28 3.25
N VAL A 247 -3.27 -6.58 2.60
CA VAL A 247 -2.70 -7.94 2.61
C VAL A 247 -1.93 -8.21 3.90
N GLN A 248 -2.50 -9.05 4.78
CA GLN A 248 -1.78 -9.60 5.95
C GLN A 248 -0.98 -10.84 5.54
N PHE A 249 0.24 -10.97 6.09
CA PHE A 249 1.13 -12.14 5.94
C PHE A 249 1.33 -12.86 7.28
#